data_AF-A0A7W7K534-F1
#
_entry.id   AF-A0A7W7K534-F1
#
_cell.length_a   1.000
_cell.length_b   1.000
_cell.length_c   1.000
_cell.angle_alpha   90.00
_cell.angle_beta   90.00
_cell.angle_gamma   90.00
#
_symmetry.space_group_name_H-M   'P 1'
#
loop_
_entity.id
_entity.type
_entity.pdbx_description
1 polymer ?
#
loop_
_entity_poly.entity_id
_entity_poly.type
_entity_poly.pdbx_seq_one_letter_code
_entity_poly.pdbx_strand_id
1 'polypeptide(L)'
;MILAFLAIIAVLELARALPLVPAFQELAACSQHAMRLLPRRGVSEWGKERALRILSGRMFMHSVRAGGLLVATASPLLGLLALNALLPEVDAFRTDWTSKLALMPLTLGYAALRWQVRRVRAR
;
A
#
# COMPACT_ATOMS: atom_id res chain seq x y z
N MET A 1 -21.50 7.44 -8.15
CA MET A 1 -20.38 8.31 -8.58
C MET A 1 -19.68 9.04 -7.43
N ILE A 2 -20.39 9.85 -6.62
CA ILE A 2 -19.78 10.63 -5.52
C ILE A 2 -19.13 9.72 -4.46
N LEU A 3 -19.78 8.62 -4.08
CA LEU A 3 -19.25 7.65 -3.11
C LEU A 3 -17.93 7.01 -3.57
N ALA A 4 -17.83 6.61 -4.84
CA ALA A 4 -16.62 6.04 -5.41
C ALA A 4 -15.47 7.06 -5.45
N PHE A 5 -15.77 8.32 -5.78
CA PHE A 5 -14.79 9.40 -5.74
C PHE A 5 -14.29 9.68 -4.32
N LEU A 6 -15.19 9.73 -3.34
CA LEU A 6 -14.85 9.88 -1.93
C LEU A 6 -14.00 8.71 -1.43
N ALA A 7 -14.31 7.48 -1.83
CA ALA A 7 -13.51 6.30 -1.47
C ALA A 7 -12.10 6.39 -2.06
N ILE A 8 -11.95 6.81 -3.33
CA ILE A 8 -10.64 6.99 -3.96
C ILE A 8 -9.83 8.08 -3.24
N ILE A 9 -10.45 9.21 -2.89
CA ILE A 9 -9.80 10.26 -2.09
C ILE A 9 -9.39 9.71 -0.73
N ALA A 10 -10.26 8.94 -0.06
CA ALA A 10 -9.95 8.34 1.23
C ALA A 10 -8.76 7.37 1.13
N VAL A 11 -8.68 6.54 0.09
CA VAL A 11 -7.51 5.67 -0.17
C VAL A 11 -6.24 6.50 -0.37
N LEU A 12 -6.30 7.58 -1.16
CA LEU A 12 -5.15 8.46 -1.41
C LEU A 12 -4.67 9.17 -0.13
N GLU A 13 -5.60 9.64 0.71
CA GLU A 13 -5.27 10.27 1.99
C GLU A 13 -4.73 9.24 3.00
N LEU A 14 -5.34 8.06 3.10
CA LEU A 14 -4.83 6.96 3.93
C LEU A 14 -3.44 6.53 3.46
N ALA A 15 -3.22 6.32 2.17
CA ALA A 15 -1.92 5.92 1.63
C ALA A 15 -0.81 6.94 1.88
N ARG A 16 -1.16 8.21 2.09
CA ARG A 16 -0.23 9.27 2.47
C ARG A 16 -0.06 9.41 3.99
N ALA A 17 -1.09 9.12 4.78
CA ALA A 17 -1.04 9.17 6.24
C ALA A 17 -0.36 7.94 6.84
N LEU A 18 -0.51 6.78 6.19
CA LEU A 18 0.08 5.52 6.61
C LEU A 18 1.52 5.41 6.10
N PRO A 19 2.46 4.88 6.91
CA PRO A 19 3.86 4.70 6.53
C PRO A 19 4.05 3.48 5.60
N LEU A 20 3.34 3.46 4.47
CA LEU A 20 3.39 2.39 3.47
C LEU A 20 4.78 2.25 2.86
N VAL A 21 5.35 3.36 2.38
CA VAL A 21 6.67 3.37 1.74
C VAL A 21 7.77 2.93 2.73
N PRO A 22 7.85 3.47 3.96
CA PRO A 22 8.77 2.97 4.98
C PRO A 22 8.60 1.48 5.28
N ALA A 23 7.37 0.97 5.41
CA ALA A 23 7.13 -0.44 5.72
C ALA A 23 7.64 -1.38 4.60
N PHE A 24 7.47 -1.00 3.33
CA PHE A 24 8.05 -1.74 2.21
C PHE A 24 9.57 -1.61 2.12
N GLN A 25 10.14 -0.47 2.49
CA GLN A 25 11.59 -0.30 2.57
C GLN A 25 12.21 -1.18 3.67
N GLU A 26 11.60 -1.28 4.84
CA GLU A 26 12.03 -2.19 5.91
C GLU A 26 12.03 -3.65 5.43
N LEU A 27 10.97 -4.06 4.73
CA LEU A 27 10.87 -5.40 4.14
C LEU A 27 11.97 -5.65 3.10
N ALA A 28 12.22 -4.68 2.22
CA ALA A 28 13.27 -4.75 1.19
C ALA A 28 14.68 -4.76 1.80
N ALA A 29 14.92 -4.00 2.86
CA ALA A 29 16.20 -4.02 3.57
C ALA A 29 16.46 -5.39 4.21
N CYS A 30 15.42 -6.00 4.79
CA CYS A 30 15.51 -7.34 5.37
C CYS A 30 15.82 -8.40 4.30
N SER A 31 15.14 -8.36 3.15
CA SER A 31 15.40 -9.31 2.06
C SER A 31 16.80 -9.14 1.46
N GLN A 32 17.27 -7.89 1.28
CA GLN A 32 18.63 -7.62 0.84
C GLN A 32 19.67 -8.16 1.83
N HIS A 33 19.41 -8.05 3.14
CA HIS A 33 20.30 -8.59 4.16
C HIS A 33 20.37 -10.13 4.08
N ALA A 34 19.23 -10.80 3.86
CA ALA A 34 19.19 -12.25 3.62
C ALA A 34 20.03 -12.63 2.39
N MET A 35 19.84 -11.93 1.28
CA MET A 35 20.53 -12.18 0.02
C MET A 35 22.04 -11.99 0.12
N ARG A 36 22.50 -11.05 0.96
CA ARG A 36 23.94 -10.85 1.22
C ARG A 36 24.54 -11.90 2.14
N LEU A 37 23.73 -12.59 2.95
CA LEU A 37 24.19 -13.61 3.89
C LEU A 37 24.51 -14.93 3.18
N LEU A 38 23.72 -15.30 2.17
CA LEU A 38 23.88 -16.54 1.40
C LEU A 38 25.26 -16.72 0.73
N PRO A 39 25.82 -15.72 0.01
CA PRO A 39 27.11 -15.87 -0.67
C PRO A 39 28.33 -15.71 0.25
N ARG A 40 28.16 -15.37 1.53
CA ARG A 40 29.31 -15.14 2.43
C ARG A 40 30.11 -16.43 2.66
N ARG A 41 31.39 -16.38 2.31
CA ARG A 41 32.38 -17.44 2.59
C ARG A 41 32.99 -17.22 3.98
N GLY A 42 33.40 -18.29 4.64
CA GLY A 42 34.05 -18.23 5.97
C GLY A 42 33.12 -18.25 7.18
N VAL A 43 31.80 -18.42 6.98
CA VAL A 43 30.82 -18.60 8.06
C VAL A 43 30.32 -20.04 8.03
N SER A 44 30.17 -20.66 9.20
CA SER A 44 29.61 -22.02 9.30
C SER A 44 28.20 -22.09 8.74
N GLU A 45 27.86 -23.19 8.06
CA GLU A 45 26.52 -23.41 7.51
C GLU A 45 25.45 -23.41 8.61
N TRP A 46 25.78 -23.94 9.79
CA TRP A 46 24.91 -23.87 10.97
C TRP A 46 24.62 -22.43 11.41
N GLY A 47 25.63 -21.55 11.37
CA GLY A 47 25.47 -20.13 11.67
C GLY A 47 24.62 -19.41 10.62
N LYS A 48 24.79 -19.75 9.34
CA LYS A 48 23.95 -19.22 8.26
C LYS A 48 22.50 -19.66 8.41
N GLU A 49 22.25 -20.93 8.71
CA GLU A 49 20.90 -21.46 8.89
C GLU A 49 20.18 -20.78 10.06
N ARG A 50 20.86 -20.63 11.20
CA ARG A 50 20.28 -19.94 12.36
C ARG A 50 20.01 -18.47 12.08
N ALA A 51 20.93 -17.77 11.42
CA ALA A 51 20.74 -16.38 11.02
C ALA A 51 19.57 -16.23 10.05
N LEU A 52 19.46 -17.13 9.05
CA LEU A 52 18.36 -17.13 8.07
C LEU A 52 17.01 -17.38 8.74
N ARG A 53 16.94 -18.27 9.75
CA ARG A 53 15.72 -18.55 10.51
C ARG A 53 15.24 -17.35 11.33
N ILE A 54 16.16 -16.59 11.92
CA ILE A 54 15.82 -15.35 12.62
C ILE A 54 15.33 -14.30 11.61
N LEU A 55 16.02 -14.19 10.47
CA LEU A 55 15.68 -13.22 9.45
C LEU A 55 14.33 -13.51 8.79
N SER A 56 13.99 -14.77 8.54
CA SER A 56 12.71 -15.17 7.96
C SER A 56 11.55 -14.80 8.88
N GLY A 57 11.69 -14.97 10.20
CA GLY A 57 10.71 -14.51 11.18
C GLY A 57 10.54 -12.99 11.15
N ARG A 58 11.63 -12.22 11.07
CA ARG A 58 11.56 -10.76 10.91
C ARG A 58 10.91 -10.36 9.59
N MET A 59 11.26 -11.03 8.49
CA MET A 59 10.69 -10.79 7.17
C MET A 59 9.18 -11.05 7.16
N PHE A 60 8.72 -12.10 7.85
CA PHE A 60 7.29 -12.39 8.03
C PHE A 60 6.57 -11.28 8.80
N MET A 61 7.16 -10.78 9.90
CA MET A 61 6.55 -9.67 10.63
C MET A 61 6.47 -8.39 9.80
N HIS A 62 7.53 -8.06 9.04
CA HIS A 62 7.50 -6.91 8.14
C HIS A 62 6.51 -7.10 6.97
N SER A 63 6.35 -8.31 6.45
CA SER A 63 5.39 -8.59 5.37
C SER A 63 3.95 -8.51 5.86
N VAL A 64 3.65 -9.04 7.05
CA VAL A 64 2.33 -8.91 7.70
C VAL A 64 2.01 -7.44 7.96
N ARG A 65 2.98 -6.66 8.46
CA ARG A 65 2.80 -5.22 8.69
C ARG A 65 2.54 -4.47 7.39
N ALA A 66 3.34 -4.70 6.35
CA ALA A 66 3.18 -4.05 5.05
C ALA A 66 1.85 -4.44 4.37
N GLY A 67 1.49 -5.72 4.42
CA GLY A 67 0.20 -6.23 3.94
C GLY A 67 -0.98 -5.65 4.71
N GLY A 68 -0.88 -5.57 6.04
CA GLY A 68 -1.89 -4.94 6.89
C GLY A 68 -2.07 -3.46 6.58
N LEU A 69 -0.99 -2.72 6.35
CA LEU A 69 -1.05 -1.32 5.91
C LEU A 69 -1.69 -1.19 4.52
N LEU A 70 -1.40 -2.09 3.58
CA LEU A 70 -2.06 -2.14 2.28
C LEU A 70 -3.57 -2.38 2.41
N VAL A 71 -3.96 -3.37 3.21
CA VAL A 71 -5.38 -3.65 3.45
C VAL A 71 -6.06 -2.47 4.13
N ALA A 72 -5.42 -1.84 5.11
CA ALA A 72 -5.94 -0.65 5.77
C ALA A 72 -6.15 0.50 4.78
N THR A 73 -5.19 0.75 3.87
CA THR A 73 -5.37 1.74 2.81
C THR A 73 -6.45 1.38 1.81
N ALA A 74 -6.61 0.10 1.49
CA ALA A 74 -7.64 -0.38 0.58
C ALA A 74 -9.02 -0.49 1.25
N SER A 75 -9.10 -0.36 2.59
CA SER A 75 -10.35 -0.55 3.35
C SER A 75 -11.53 0.30 2.87
N PRO A 76 -11.37 1.57 2.42
CA PRO A 76 -12.48 2.34 1.86
C PRO A 76 -13.04 1.72 0.58
N LEU A 77 -12.19 1.16 -0.28
CA LEU A 77 -12.61 0.46 -1.49
C LEU A 77 -13.21 -0.91 -1.19
N LEU A 78 -12.61 -1.67 -0.27
CA LEU A 78 -13.14 -2.96 0.17
C LEU A 78 -14.51 -2.81 0.84
N GLY A 79 -14.69 -1.77 1.66
CA GLY A 79 -15.96 -1.43 2.27
C GLY A 79 -17.02 -1.07 1.23
N LEU A 80 -16.64 -0.33 0.19
CA LEU A 80 -17.56 0.04 -0.90
C LEU A 80 -17.96 -1.17 -1.76
N LEU A 81 -17.03 -2.12 -1.97
CA LEU A 81 -17.32 -3.41 -2.62
C LEU A 81 -18.24 -4.29 -1.76
N ALA A 82 -18.01 -4.36 -0.46
CA ALA A 82 -18.85 -5.11 0.48
C ALA A 82 -20.27 -4.51 0.59
N LEU A 83 -20.38 -3.19 0.62
CA LEU A 83 -21.65 -2.48 0.58
C LEU A 83 -22.44 -2.76 -0.70
N ASN A 84 -21.77 -2.75 -1.86
CA ASN A 84 -22.39 -3.07 -3.14
C ASN A 84 -22.83 -4.56 -3.21
N ALA A 85 -22.17 -5.45 -2.47
CA ALA A 85 -22.56 -6.85 -2.36
C ALA A 85 -23.76 -7.08 -1.42
N LEU A 86 -23.87 -6.31 -0.33
CA LEU A 86 -24.97 -6.41 0.63
C LEU A 86 -26.23 -5.62 0.20
N LEU A 87 -26.06 -4.46 -0.43
CA LEU A 87 -27.16 -3.62 -0.91
C LEU A 87 -26.95 -3.31 -2.40
N PRO A 88 -27.49 -4.13 -3.31
CA PRO A 88 -27.36 -3.92 -4.75
C PRO A 88 -28.08 -2.65 -5.24
N GLU A 89 -28.96 -2.05 -4.43
CA GLU A 89 -29.62 -0.77 -4.71
C GLU A 89 -28.66 0.44 -4.59
N VAL A 90 -27.56 0.28 -3.83
CA VAL A 90 -26.50 1.29 -3.75
C VAL A 90 -25.64 1.12 -4.99
N ASP A 91 -26.09 1.70 -6.10
CA ASP A 91 -25.54 1.56 -7.46
C ASP A 91 -24.17 2.28 -7.61
N ALA A 92 -23.22 1.95 -6.73
CA ALA A 92 -21.97 2.65 -6.56
C ALA A 92 -20.95 2.32 -7.68
N PHE A 93 -21.09 1.14 -8.30
CA PHE A 93 -20.20 0.65 -9.36
C PHE A 93 -20.83 0.57 -10.75
N ARG A 94 -22.15 0.73 -10.88
CA ARG A 94 -22.87 0.74 -12.17
C ARG A 94 -22.79 2.11 -12.86
N THR A 95 -21.62 2.72 -12.78
CA THR A 95 -21.32 3.97 -13.48
C THR A 95 -20.68 3.64 -14.82
N ASP A 96 -21.19 4.26 -15.89
CA ASP A 96 -20.68 4.12 -17.26
C ASP A 96 -19.15 4.32 -17.35
N TRP A 97 -18.52 3.62 -18.29
CA TRP A 97 -17.07 3.64 -18.52
C TRP A 97 -16.52 5.06 -18.76
N THR A 98 -17.33 5.93 -19.38
CA THR A 98 -17.07 7.35 -19.60
C THR A 98 -16.89 8.13 -18.30
N SER A 99 -17.70 7.86 -17.27
CA SER A 99 -17.58 8.50 -15.96
C SER A 99 -16.33 8.04 -15.21
N LYS A 100 -15.91 6.78 -15.39
CA LYS A 100 -14.64 6.26 -14.85
C LYS A 100 -13.43 6.93 -15.50
N LEU A 101 -13.50 7.18 -16.81
CA LEU A 101 -12.47 7.93 -17.55
C LEU A 101 -12.40 9.40 -17.11
N ALA A 102 -13.54 10.04 -16.84
CA ALA A 102 -13.57 11.43 -16.35
C ALA A 102 -13.02 11.59 -14.91
N LEU A 103 -13.11 10.53 -14.09
CA LEU A 103 -12.57 10.51 -12.73
C LEU A 103 -11.03 10.42 -12.69
N MET A 104 -10.40 9.82 -13.71
CA MET A 104 -8.93 9.72 -13.80
C MET A 104 -8.23 11.09 -13.79
N PRO A 105 -8.54 12.06 -14.67
CA PRO A 105 -7.87 13.36 -14.67
C PRO A 105 -8.18 14.17 -13.41
N LEU A 106 -9.38 14.02 -12.81
CA LEU A 106 -9.72 14.69 -11.55
C LEU A 106 -8.90 14.17 -10.36
N THR A 107 -8.74 12.86 -10.26
CA THR A 107 -7.96 12.21 -9.21
C THR A 107 -6.45 12.46 -9.38
N LEU A 108 -5.95 12.41 -10.62
CA LEU A 108 -4.59 12.82 -10.96
C LEU A 108 -4.34 14.31 -10.67
N GLY A 109 -5.28 15.18 -11.07
CA GLY A 109 -5.21 16.62 -10.85
C GLY A 109 -5.18 16.96 -9.37
N TYR A 110 -6.04 16.36 -8.57
CA TYR A 110 -6.03 16.52 -7.11
C TYR A 110 -4.71 16.02 -6.49
N ALA A 111 -4.23 14.85 -6.93
CA ALA A 111 -2.97 14.28 -6.44
C ALA A 111 -1.78 15.19 -6.76
N ALA A 112 -1.73 15.78 -7.96
CA ALA A 112 -0.68 16.69 -8.43
C ALA A 112 -0.76 18.07 -7.75
N LEU A 113 -1.96 18.66 -7.65
CA LEU A 113 -2.18 19.97 -7.02
C LEU A 113 -1.77 19.94 -5.54
N ARG A 114 -2.19 18.92 -4.78
CA ARG A 114 -1.76 18.79 -3.37
C ARG A 114 -0.28 18.47 -3.22
N TRP A 115 0.33 17.80 -4.19
CA TRP A 115 1.77 17.56 -4.19
C TRP A 115 2.56 18.86 -4.42
N GLN A 116 2.07 19.73 -5.31
CA GLN A 116 2.63 21.08 -5.48
C GLN A 116 2.45 21.93 -4.21
N VAL A 117 1.27 21.94 -3.60
CA VAL A 117 1.02 22.69 -2.35
C VAL A 117 1.98 22.26 -1.22
N ARG A 118 2.27 20.96 -1.08
CA ARG A 118 3.25 20.47 -0.09
C ARG A 118 4.70 20.80 -0.45
N ARG A 119 5.09 20.77 -1.72
CA ARG A 119 6.43 21.23 -2.16
C ARG A 119 6.65 22.71 -1.87
N VAL A 120 5.61 23.53 -2.03
CA VAL A 120 5.65 24.96 -1.72
C VAL A 120 5.72 25.20 -0.21
N ARG A 121 5.08 24.37 0.62
CA ARG A 121 5.10 24.49 2.09
C ARG A 121 6.36 23.92 2.77
N ALA A 122 7.17 23.15 2.04
CA ALA A 122 8.43 22.57 2.51
C ALA A 122 9.67 23.39 2.08
N ARG A 123 9.46 24.49 1.35
CA ARG A 123 10.44 25.57 1.15
C ARG A 123 10.18 26.66 2.17
#